data_AF-A0A849PHY0-F1
#
_entry.id   AF-A0A849PHY0-F1
#
_cell.length_a   1.000
_cell.length_b   1.000
_cell.length_c   1.000
_cell.angle_alpha   90.00
_cell.angle_beta   90.00
_cell.angle_gamma   90.00
#
_symmetry.space_group_name_H-M   'P 1'
#
loop_
_entity.id
_entity.type
_entity.pdbx_description
1 polymer ?
#
loop_
_entity_poly.entity_id
_entity_poly.type
_entity_poly.pdbx_seq_one_letter_code
_entity_poly.pdbx_strand_id
1 'polypeptide(L)'
;MLRDIDVKDIAIGHYLKGEEKSGSVAWILAEDGTPIISFWRVDLGKVVYLGIPDMTGDYAWNDFHTMPEYPIFWLNLIDYLCGTGGVENCNKQTGYTMQFDSKVGVTMPDGRVIRMNSLLLDQTGVYELPDKLVSVNLYDAAESNLEGSGITTTETTGTSVGKTVRTTTKKEFDWILLILALVLICTELYYIRSRGEL
;
A
#
# COMPACT_ATOMS: atom_id res chain seq x y z
N MET A 1 5.58 4.02 -8.76
CA MET A 1 5.40 3.70 -7.34
C MET A 1 4.32 4.57 -6.72
N LEU A 2 4.36 5.90 -6.82
CA LEU A 2 3.40 6.77 -6.11
C LEU A 2 2.71 7.80 -7.02
N ARG A 3 2.54 7.44 -8.30
CA ARG A 3 1.89 8.32 -9.29
C ARG A 3 0.40 8.54 -8.99
N ASP A 4 -0.17 7.67 -8.15
CA ASP A 4 -1.58 7.67 -7.75
C ASP A 4 -1.80 8.06 -6.27
N ILE A 5 -0.77 8.55 -5.57
CA ILE A 5 -0.91 9.02 -4.18
C ILE A 5 -0.57 10.49 -4.13
N ASP A 6 -1.56 11.33 -3.84
CA ASP A 6 -1.35 12.76 -3.61
C ASP A 6 -0.89 12.98 -2.17
N VAL A 7 0.43 12.88 -1.97
CA VAL A 7 1.07 12.98 -0.66
C VAL A 7 1.04 14.40 -0.09
N LYS A 8 0.57 15.39 -0.87
CA LYS A 8 0.53 16.82 -0.48
C LYS A 8 -0.58 17.15 0.51
N ASP A 9 -1.63 16.34 0.55
CA ASP A 9 -2.79 16.59 1.40
C ASP A 9 -2.64 15.99 2.80
N ILE A 10 -1.54 15.26 3.08
CA ILE A 10 -1.27 14.66 4.38
C ILE A 10 -0.90 15.73 5.40
N ALA A 11 -1.71 15.89 6.44
CA ALA A 11 -1.40 16.76 7.56
C ALA A 11 -0.38 16.06 8.48
N ILE A 12 0.88 16.50 8.40
CA ILE A 12 1.96 16.01 9.26
C ILE A 12 2.21 17.05 10.35
N GLY A 13 1.79 16.75 11.59
CA GLY A 13 2.02 17.62 12.75
C GLY A 13 3.38 17.39 13.41
N HIS A 14 3.82 16.13 13.45
CA HIS A 14 5.11 15.75 14.04
C HIS A 14 5.81 14.68 13.19
N TYR A 15 7.13 14.78 13.11
CA TYR A 15 8.00 13.84 12.41
C TYR A 15 9.29 13.62 13.20
N LEU A 16 9.91 12.46 12.98
CA LEU A 16 11.21 12.14 13.55
C LEU A 16 12.29 12.96 12.85
N LYS A 17 13.09 13.69 13.64
CA LYS A 17 14.27 14.37 13.13
C LYS A 17 15.35 13.36 12.78
N GLY A 18 15.76 13.37 11.53
CA GLY A 18 16.84 12.55 10.99
C GLY A 18 17.67 13.35 9.99
N GLU A 19 18.86 12.85 9.69
CA GLU A 19 19.69 13.37 8.61
C GLU A 19 19.72 12.33 7.48
N GLU A 20 19.73 12.82 6.25
CA GLU A 20 19.87 11.97 5.09
C GLU A 20 21.26 11.31 5.09
N LYS A 21 21.31 9.98 4.95
CA LYS A 21 22.59 9.27 4.83
C LYS A 21 23.16 9.41 3.41
N SER A 22 24.48 9.47 3.31
CA SER A 22 25.17 9.47 2.01
C SER A 22 24.76 8.25 1.18
N GLY A 23 24.14 8.50 0.03
CA GLY A 23 23.66 7.47 -0.91
C GLY A 23 22.20 7.07 -0.73
N SER A 24 21.47 7.60 0.25
CA SER A 24 20.00 7.57 0.23
C SER A 24 19.46 8.65 -0.69
N VAL A 25 18.18 8.53 -1.04
CA VAL A 25 17.41 9.53 -1.78
C VAL A 25 16.22 9.91 -0.91
N ALA A 26 16.26 11.11 -0.34
CA ALA A 26 15.12 11.73 0.32
C ALA A 26 14.08 12.13 -0.74
N TRP A 27 12.89 11.56 -0.62
CA TRP A 27 11.82 11.80 -1.58
C TRP A 27 10.80 12.81 -1.06
N ILE A 28 10.56 12.81 0.25
CA ILE A 28 9.76 13.83 0.94
C ILE A 28 10.62 14.44 2.03
N LEU A 29 10.70 15.77 2.01
CA LEU A 29 11.42 16.58 2.98
C LEU A 29 10.40 17.47 3.70
N ALA A 30 10.60 17.65 5.00
CA ALA A 30 9.92 18.69 5.76
C ALA A 30 10.44 20.08 5.34
N GLU A 31 9.73 21.14 5.74
CA GLU A 31 10.17 22.53 5.48
C GLU A 31 11.56 22.84 6.07
N ASP A 32 11.95 22.16 7.15
CA ASP A 32 13.26 22.30 7.79
C ASP A 32 14.37 21.45 7.12
N GLY A 33 14.05 20.75 6.03
CA GLY A 33 14.98 19.89 5.30
C GLY A 33 15.12 18.48 5.89
N THR A 34 14.38 18.13 6.94
CA THR A 34 14.38 16.78 7.50
C THR A 34 13.73 15.77 6.53
N PRO A 35 14.35 14.62 6.21
CA PRO A 35 13.72 13.59 5.39
C PRO A 35 12.56 12.93 6.14
N ILE A 36 11.38 12.99 5.53
CA ILE A 36 10.16 12.32 6.01
C ILE A 36 10.05 10.92 5.39
N ILE A 37 10.33 10.79 4.09
CA ILE A 37 10.43 9.50 3.41
C ILE A 37 11.75 9.47 2.66
N SER A 38 12.58 8.47 2.93
CA SER A 38 13.83 8.26 2.19
C SER A 38 14.00 6.81 1.77
N PHE A 39 14.61 6.64 0.60
CA PHE A 39 14.90 5.34 0.01
C PHE A 39 16.41 5.13 0.01
N TRP A 40 16.85 3.93 0.36
CA TRP A 40 18.26 3.57 0.32
C TRP A 40 18.43 2.18 -0.26
N ARG A 41 19.43 2.01 -1.13
CA ARG A 41 19.81 0.70 -1.63
C ARG A 41 21.10 0.29 -0.95
N VAL A 42 21.04 -0.80 -0.20
CA VAL A 42 22.19 -1.39 0.50
C VAL A 42 22.43 -2.76 -0.11
N ASP A 43 23.49 -2.89 -0.91
CA ASP A 43 23.81 -4.08 -1.69
C ASP A 43 22.63 -4.53 -2.59
N LEU A 44 22.10 -5.73 -2.35
CA LEU A 44 20.92 -6.29 -3.03
C LEU A 44 19.60 -5.91 -2.34
N GLY A 45 19.65 -5.30 -1.16
CA GLY A 45 18.51 -4.90 -0.36
C GLY A 45 18.03 -3.47 -0.66
N LYS A 46 16.73 -3.26 -0.50
CA LYS A 46 16.11 -1.94 -0.48
C LYS A 46 15.65 -1.65 0.93
N VAL A 47 15.97 -0.46 1.41
CA VAL A 47 15.58 0.04 2.72
C VAL A 47 14.74 1.28 2.49
N VAL A 48 13.62 1.39 3.20
CA VAL A 48 12.80 2.59 3.20
C VAL A 48 12.68 3.07 4.63
N TYR A 49 12.95 4.35 4.82
CA TYR A 49 12.75 5.05 6.07
C TYR A 49 11.46 5.86 5.99
N LEU A 50 10.63 5.72 7.02
CA LEU A 50 9.42 6.50 7.23
C LEU A 50 9.56 7.24 8.55
N GLY A 51 9.72 8.55 8.49
CA GLY A 51 9.86 9.45 9.64
C GLY A 51 8.52 9.81 10.31
N ILE A 52 7.43 9.17 9.88
CA ILE A 52 6.09 9.38 10.40
C ILE A 52 5.65 8.10 11.12
N PRO A 53 5.42 8.13 12.45
CA PRO A 53 4.97 6.95 13.17
C PRO A 53 3.48 6.66 12.90
N ASP A 54 3.11 5.38 12.89
CA ASP A 54 1.72 4.91 12.80
C ASP A 54 1.03 5.01 14.19
N MET A 55 0.88 6.23 14.68
CA MET A 55 0.16 6.53 15.92
C MET A 55 -1.26 6.98 15.61
N THR A 56 -2.24 6.35 16.25
CA THR A 56 -3.68 6.62 16.07
C THR A 56 -4.28 7.27 17.32
N GLY A 57 -5.44 7.93 17.16
CA GLY A 57 -6.18 8.58 18.26
C GLY A 57 -5.81 10.05 18.50
N ASP A 58 -6.15 10.57 19.68
CA ASP A 58 -6.05 12.00 20.02
C ASP A 58 -4.61 12.57 20.02
N TYR A 59 -3.60 11.70 19.98
CA TYR A 59 -2.17 12.05 19.94
C TYR A 59 -1.51 11.65 18.62
N ALA A 60 -2.29 11.42 17.56
CA ALA A 60 -1.77 11.08 16.25
C ALA A 60 -0.86 12.21 15.73
N TRP A 61 0.34 11.85 15.30
CA TRP A 61 1.32 12.79 14.74
C TRP A 61 0.99 13.20 13.30
N ASN A 62 0.09 12.44 12.67
CA ASN A 62 -0.30 12.57 11.28
C ASN A 62 -1.70 11.96 11.06
N ASP A 63 -2.37 12.40 10.02
CA ASP A 63 -3.67 11.88 9.59
C ASP A 63 -3.57 10.81 8.50
N PHE A 64 -2.36 10.42 8.10
CA PHE A 64 -2.13 9.51 6.98
C PHE A 64 -2.88 8.19 7.12
N HIS A 65 -2.98 7.64 8.34
CA HIS A 65 -3.71 6.42 8.64
C HIS A 65 -5.22 6.48 8.33
N THR A 66 -5.80 7.70 8.27
CA THR A 66 -7.23 7.90 7.96
C THR A 66 -7.50 8.02 6.47
N MET A 67 -6.46 8.16 5.66
CA MET A 67 -6.58 8.41 4.24
C MET A 67 -6.85 7.12 3.46
N PRO A 68 -7.71 7.17 2.41
CA PRO A 68 -7.90 6.06 1.48
C PRO A 68 -6.59 5.54 0.86
N GLU A 69 -5.58 6.40 0.76
CA GLU A 69 -4.27 6.14 0.20
C GLU A 69 -3.38 5.28 1.11
N TYR A 70 -3.69 5.18 2.41
CA TYR A 70 -2.90 4.44 3.40
C TYR A 70 -2.63 2.97 3.01
N PRO A 71 -3.64 2.12 2.74
CA PRO A 71 -3.39 0.74 2.32
C PRO A 71 -2.68 0.64 0.96
N ILE A 72 -2.98 1.57 0.04
CA ILE A 72 -2.38 1.60 -1.31
C ILE A 72 -0.88 1.91 -1.22
N PHE A 73 -0.49 2.80 -0.30
CA PHE A 73 0.90 3.12 -0.04
C PHE A 73 1.69 1.89 0.40
N TRP A 74 1.18 1.11 1.36
CA TRP A 74 1.87 -0.08 1.84
C TRP A 74 2.00 -1.16 0.76
N LEU A 75 0.95 -1.37 -0.04
CA LEU A 75 1.02 -2.30 -1.18
C LEU A 75 2.10 -1.86 -2.19
N ASN A 76 2.08 -0.59 -2.59
CA ASN A 76 3.08 -0.04 -3.50
C ASN A 76 4.50 -0.09 -2.89
N LEU A 77 4.62 0.10 -1.57
CA LEU A 77 5.89 -0.01 -0.84
C LEU A 77 6.45 -1.42 -0.87
N ILE A 78 5.61 -2.40 -0.55
CA ILE A 78 6.00 -3.81 -0.58
C ILE A 78 6.37 -4.22 -2.01
N ASP A 79 5.59 -3.82 -3.01
CA ASP A 79 5.90 -4.08 -4.41
C ASP A 79 7.23 -3.44 -4.81
N TYR A 80 7.47 -2.19 -4.41
CA TYR A 80 8.74 -1.52 -4.67
C TYR A 80 9.92 -2.24 -4.01
N LEU A 81 9.78 -2.67 -2.75
CA LEU A 81 10.79 -3.44 -2.02
C LEU A 81 11.07 -4.77 -2.73
N CYS A 82 10.03 -5.47 -3.14
CA CYS A 82 10.12 -6.74 -3.85
C CYS A 82 10.66 -6.61 -5.29
N GLY A 83 10.53 -5.42 -5.90
CA GLY A 83 10.96 -5.14 -7.27
C GLY A 83 9.82 -5.19 -8.28
N THR A 84 10.14 -5.08 -9.55
CA THR A 84 9.15 -5.08 -10.65
C THR A 84 8.54 -6.49 -10.77
N GLY A 85 7.51 -6.78 -9.98
CA GLY A 85 6.87 -8.09 -10.02
C GLY A 85 5.81 -8.41 -8.96
N GLY A 86 5.57 -7.56 -7.96
CA GLY A 86 4.60 -7.91 -6.91
C GLY A 86 5.11 -8.98 -5.93
N VAL A 87 4.46 -9.12 -4.77
CA VAL A 87 4.86 -10.03 -3.67
C VAL A 87 5.06 -11.47 -4.11
N GLU A 88 4.23 -11.94 -5.04
CA GLU A 88 4.33 -13.29 -5.64
C GLU A 88 5.68 -13.57 -6.30
N ASN A 89 6.48 -12.55 -6.63
CA ASN A 89 7.80 -12.71 -7.22
C ASN A 89 8.94 -12.78 -6.20
N CYS A 90 8.68 -12.41 -4.94
CA CYS A 90 9.60 -12.60 -3.83
C CYS A 90 9.25 -13.83 -2.97
N ASN A 91 7.97 -14.22 -2.92
CA ASN A 91 7.52 -15.41 -2.22
C ASN A 91 6.99 -16.43 -3.22
N LYS A 92 7.66 -17.58 -3.34
CA LYS A 92 7.24 -18.68 -4.21
C LYS A 92 6.91 -19.93 -3.39
N GLN A 93 5.94 -20.68 -3.88
CA GLN A 93 5.65 -22.01 -3.35
C GLN A 93 6.74 -23.01 -3.76
N THR A 94 7.08 -23.93 -2.86
CA THR A 94 7.93 -25.08 -3.18
C THR A 94 7.35 -25.89 -4.35
N GLY A 95 8.20 -26.33 -5.27
CA GLY A 95 7.81 -27.03 -6.50
C GLY A 95 7.63 -26.11 -7.71
N TYR A 96 7.70 -24.78 -7.53
CA TYR A 96 7.67 -23.83 -8.64
C TYR A 96 8.97 -23.90 -9.46
N THR A 97 8.86 -23.77 -10.79
CA THR A 97 10.01 -23.73 -11.70
C THR A 97 10.20 -22.32 -12.25
N MET A 98 11.35 -21.71 -11.95
CA MET A 98 11.77 -20.44 -12.55
C MET A 98 12.61 -20.70 -13.79
N GLN A 99 12.24 -20.07 -14.90
CA GLN A 99 13.07 -20.04 -16.11
C GLN A 99 13.76 -18.68 -16.23
N PHE A 100 15.02 -18.71 -16.64
CA PHE A 100 15.86 -17.55 -16.88
C PHE A 100 16.24 -17.48 -18.36
N ASP A 101 16.34 -16.26 -18.90
CA ASP A 101 16.74 -16.04 -20.29
C ASP A 101 18.21 -16.42 -20.57
N SER A 102 19.03 -16.58 -19.52
CA SER A 102 20.44 -16.95 -19.62
C SER A 102 20.89 -17.80 -18.43
N LYS A 103 22.12 -18.35 -18.48
CA LYS A 103 22.70 -19.12 -17.37
C LYS A 103 22.97 -18.20 -16.18
N VAL A 104 22.10 -18.23 -15.19
CA VAL A 104 22.22 -17.45 -13.96
C VAL A 104 22.85 -18.32 -12.88
N GLY A 105 23.79 -17.75 -12.11
CA GLY A 105 24.35 -18.40 -10.92
C GLY A 105 23.42 -18.17 -9.73
N VAL A 106 22.87 -19.23 -9.17
CA VAL A 106 21.94 -19.17 -8.04
C VAL A 106 22.57 -19.85 -6.84
N THR A 107 22.54 -19.19 -5.69
CA THR A 107 22.87 -19.78 -4.38
C THR A 107 21.62 -20.46 -3.85
N MET A 108 21.68 -21.78 -3.70
CA MET A 108 20.62 -22.58 -3.07
C MET A 108 20.58 -22.36 -1.55
N PRO A 109 19.46 -22.68 -0.88
CA PRO A 109 19.35 -22.59 0.58
C PRO A 109 20.40 -23.42 1.33
N ASP A 110 20.89 -24.50 0.72
CA ASP A 110 21.98 -25.34 1.24
C ASP A 110 23.40 -24.75 1.02
N GLY A 111 23.50 -23.54 0.45
CA GLY A 111 24.75 -22.83 0.20
C GLY A 111 25.47 -23.23 -1.09
N ARG A 112 24.93 -24.16 -1.89
CA ARG A 112 25.53 -24.53 -3.18
C ARG A 112 25.24 -23.47 -4.24
N VAL A 113 26.26 -23.08 -5.00
CA VAL A 113 26.10 -22.16 -6.14
C VAL A 113 26.06 -22.97 -7.42
N ILE A 114 24.94 -22.92 -8.15
CA ILE A 114 24.77 -23.65 -9.40
C ILE A 114 24.37 -22.69 -10.52
N ARG A 115 24.97 -22.87 -11.71
CA ARG A 115 24.62 -22.12 -12.92
C ARG A 115 23.63 -22.91 -13.78
N MET A 116 22.41 -22.40 -13.92
CA MET A 116 21.36 -23.06 -14.71
C MET A 116 20.43 -22.05 -15.38
N ASN A 117 19.67 -22.52 -16.37
CA ASN A 117 18.65 -21.72 -17.06
C ASN A 117 17.25 -21.97 -16.49
N SER A 118 17.05 -23.09 -15.80
CA SER A 118 15.78 -23.48 -15.20
C SER A 118 16.06 -23.99 -13.80
N LEU A 119 15.48 -23.34 -12.81
CA LEU A 119 15.62 -23.65 -11.40
C LEU A 119 14.30 -24.18 -10.86
N LEU A 120 14.31 -25.43 -10.41
CA LEU A 120 13.23 -26.00 -9.61
C LEU A 120 13.45 -25.61 -8.15
N LEU A 121 12.44 -24.96 -7.56
CA LEU A 121 12.46 -24.55 -6.15
C LEU A 121 12.01 -25.72 -5.27
N ASP A 122 12.87 -26.71 -5.05
CA ASP A 122 12.55 -27.96 -4.34
C ASP A 122 12.82 -27.90 -2.82
N GLN A 123 13.71 -27.01 -2.40
CA GLN A 123 14.01 -26.76 -0.98
C GLN A 123 13.28 -25.53 -0.46
N THR A 124 12.85 -25.57 0.80
CA THR A 124 12.38 -24.39 1.53
C THR A 124 13.55 -23.55 2.01
N GLY A 125 13.40 -22.23 2.00
CA GLY A 125 14.45 -21.29 2.39
C GLY A 125 14.61 -20.13 1.43
N VAL A 126 15.72 -19.41 1.54
CA VAL A 126 16.03 -18.25 0.71
C VAL A 126 17.01 -18.66 -0.40
N TYR A 127 16.64 -18.38 -1.64
CA TYR A 127 17.49 -18.53 -2.82
C TYR A 127 18.04 -17.16 -3.18
N GLU A 128 19.35 -17.08 -3.39
CA GLU A 128 20.00 -15.84 -3.80
C GLU A 128 20.26 -15.88 -5.31
N LEU A 129 19.60 -14.97 -6.03
CA LEU A 129 19.88 -14.69 -7.43
C LEU A 129 20.80 -13.45 -7.51
N PRO A 130 21.50 -13.24 -8.63
CA PRO A 130 22.40 -12.09 -8.77
C PRO A 130 21.72 -10.73 -8.63
N ASP A 131 20.42 -10.67 -8.90
CA ASP A 131 19.60 -9.46 -8.94
C ASP A 131 18.61 -9.34 -7.77
N LYS A 132 18.25 -10.45 -7.12
CA LYS A 132 17.24 -10.48 -6.06
C LYS A 132 17.34 -11.69 -5.14
N LEU A 133 16.72 -11.58 -3.97
CA LEU A 133 16.49 -12.71 -3.06
C LEU A 133 15.07 -13.23 -3.23
N VAL A 134 14.90 -14.55 -3.27
CA VAL A 134 13.60 -15.20 -3.40
C VAL A 134 13.41 -16.15 -2.21
N SER A 135 12.33 -15.95 -1.46
CA SER A 135 11.92 -16.85 -0.39
C SER A 135 11.01 -17.94 -0.94
N VAL A 136 11.29 -19.19 -0.55
CA VAL A 136 10.49 -20.36 -0.91
C VAL A 136 9.95 -21.00 0.35
N ASN A 137 8.63 -21.10 0.42
CA ASN A 137 7.92 -21.68 1.56
C ASN A 137 6.92 -22.73 1.07
N LEU A 138 6.55 -23.66 1.95
CA LEU A 138 5.42 -24.58 1.81
C LEU A 138 4.05 -23.85 1.87
N TYR A 139 4.04 -22.54 1.67
CA TYR A 139 2.89 -21.68 1.87
C TYR A 139 1.67 -22.21 1.11
N ASP A 140 0.61 -22.48 1.86
CA ASP A 140 -0.72 -22.72 1.35
C ASP A 140 -1.58 -21.48 1.67
N ALA A 141 -2.10 -20.84 0.63
CA ALA A 141 -3.00 -19.70 0.78
C ALA A 141 -4.28 -20.06 1.53
N ALA A 142 -4.70 -21.34 1.51
CA ALA A 142 -5.86 -21.82 2.25
C ALA A 142 -5.60 -21.93 3.76
N GLU A 143 -4.38 -22.27 4.19
CA GLU A 143 -4.03 -22.34 5.62
C GLU A 143 -3.87 -20.95 6.26
N SER A 144 -3.47 -19.95 5.47
CA SER A 144 -3.43 -18.54 5.91
C SER A 144 -4.76 -17.80 5.70
N ASN A 145 -5.80 -18.49 5.22
CA ASN A 145 -7.12 -17.90 5.04
C ASN A 145 -7.82 -17.76 6.40
N LEU A 146 -7.78 -16.56 6.98
CA LEU A 146 -8.52 -16.22 8.20
C LEU A 146 -10.05 -16.21 7.99
N GLU A 147 -10.55 -16.35 6.76
CA GLU A 147 -11.99 -16.52 6.48
C GLU A 147 -12.51 -17.94 6.78
N GLY A 148 -11.63 -18.88 7.17
CA GLY A 148 -11.92 -20.32 7.17
C GLY A 148 -12.26 -21.00 8.50
N SER A 149 -12.37 -20.30 9.63
CA SER A 149 -12.82 -20.94 10.88
C SER A 149 -13.52 -19.96 11.81
N GLY A 150 -14.69 -19.48 11.36
CA GLY A 150 -15.62 -18.77 12.23
C GLY A 150 -16.02 -19.65 13.40
N ILE A 151 -15.80 -19.15 14.62
CA ILE A 151 -16.61 -19.55 15.77
C ILE A 151 -18.07 -19.38 15.34
N THR A 152 -18.81 -20.48 15.33
CA THR A 152 -20.23 -20.53 15.03
C THR A 152 -20.99 -19.58 15.96
N THR A 153 -21.19 -18.34 15.52
CA THR A 153 -22.27 -17.49 15.98
C THR A 153 -23.25 -17.44 14.84
N THR A 154 -24.24 -18.32 14.92
CA THR A 154 -25.39 -18.36 14.03
C THR A 154 -26.12 -17.03 14.15
N GLU A 155 -26.11 -16.20 13.11
CA GLU A 155 -27.29 -15.45 12.62
C GLU A 155 -27.13 -15.10 11.12
N THR A 156 -27.86 -15.86 10.30
CA THR A 156 -28.69 -15.43 9.15
C THR A 156 -28.05 -14.71 7.94
N THR A 157 -27.89 -15.50 6.87
CA THR A 157 -28.14 -15.19 5.45
C THR A 157 -27.42 -13.99 4.80
N GLY A 158 -26.38 -14.30 4.01
CA GLY A 158 -25.88 -13.41 2.95
C GLY A 158 -24.82 -14.10 2.10
N THR A 159 -25.20 -14.55 0.90
CA THR A 159 -24.37 -15.17 -0.13
C THR A 159 -23.06 -14.40 -0.39
N SER A 160 -21.90 -15.03 -0.16
CA SER A 160 -20.59 -14.48 -0.50
C SER A 160 -20.30 -14.64 -2.00
N VAL A 161 -20.70 -13.64 -2.79
CA VAL A 161 -20.21 -13.47 -4.15
C VAL A 161 -18.94 -12.64 -4.09
N GLY A 162 -17.86 -13.13 -4.73
CA GLY A 162 -16.54 -12.49 -4.78
C GLY A 162 -16.64 -10.98 -5.02
N LYS A 163 -16.17 -10.22 -4.04
CA LYS A 163 -16.22 -8.76 -4.06
C LYS A 163 -15.11 -8.25 -4.98
N THR A 164 -15.42 -8.17 -6.27
CA THR A 164 -14.71 -7.26 -7.17
C THR A 164 -14.83 -5.85 -6.57
N VAL A 165 -13.68 -5.29 -6.16
CA VAL A 165 -13.58 -3.94 -5.63
C VAL A 165 -13.94 -2.98 -6.76
N ARG A 166 -15.23 -2.65 -6.86
CA ARG A 166 -15.71 -1.50 -7.62
C ARG A 166 -15.26 -0.27 -6.87
N THR A 167 -14.31 0.46 -7.45
CA THR A 167 -13.97 1.84 -7.09
C THR A 167 -15.27 2.64 -7.01
N THR A 168 -15.72 2.94 -5.79
CA THR A 168 -16.88 3.81 -5.59
C THR A 168 -16.41 5.24 -5.80
N THR A 169 -16.62 5.75 -7.02
CA THR A 169 -16.51 7.16 -7.38
C THR A 169 -17.12 8.02 -6.26
N LYS A 170 -16.40 9.06 -5.82
CA LYS A 170 -16.88 10.07 -4.86
C LYS A 170 -18.31 10.44 -5.25
N LYS A 171 -19.29 10.18 -4.36
CA LYS A 171 -20.67 10.61 -4.60
C LYS A 171 -20.69 12.14 -4.61
N GLU A 172 -21.00 12.70 -5.77
CA GLU A 172 -21.13 14.14 -5.98
C GLU A 172 -22.38 14.64 -5.23
N PHE A 173 -22.18 15.20 -4.03
CA PHE A 173 -23.25 15.87 -3.28
C PHE A 173 -23.56 17.27 -3.83
N ASP A 174 -22.86 17.70 -4.87
CA ASP A 174 -22.98 19.01 -5.52
C ASP A 174 -24.42 19.31 -5.96
N TRP A 175 -25.12 18.32 -6.53
CA TRP A 175 -26.52 18.47 -6.95
C TRP A 175 -27.45 18.74 -5.76
N ILE A 176 -27.24 18.07 -4.62
CA ILE A 176 -28.07 18.24 -3.42
C ILE A 176 -27.83 19.61 -2.80
N LEU A 177 -26.57 20.06 -2.77
CA LEU A 177 -26.19 21.37 -2.24
C LEU A 177 -26.72 22.50 -3.15
N LEU A 178 -26.71 22.29 -4.48
CA LEU A 178 -27.25 23.23 -5.46
C LEU A 178 -28.78 23.39 -5.35
N ILE A 179 -29.53 22.29 -5.15
CA ILE A 179 -30.98 22.36 -4.89
C ILE A 179 -31.27 23.10 -3.58
N LEU A 180 -30.51 22.81 -2.52
CA LEU A 180 -30.68 23.47 -1.23
C LEU A 180 -30.49 24.98 -1.35
N ALA A 181 -29.45 25.42 -2.07
CA ALA A 181 -29.20 26.83 -2.33
C ALA A 181 -30.34 27.50 -3.11
N LEU A 182 -30.88 26.82 -4.13
CA LEU A 182 -32.02 27.33 -4.91
C LEU A 182 -33.28 27.51 -4.03
N VAL A 183 -33.57 26.54 -3.15
CA VAL A 183 -34.72 26.62 -2.24
C VAL A 183 -34.57 27.79 -1.26
N LEU A 184 -33.38 28.03 -0.72
CA LEU A 184 -33.10 29.17 0.15
C LEU A 184 -33.38 30.50 -0.55
N ILE A 185 -32.88 30.68 -1.78
CA ILE A 185 -33.10 31.90 -2.58
C ILE A 185 -34.60 32.10 -2.87
N CYS A 186 -35.31 31.05 -3.28
CA CYS A 186 -36.75 31.13 -3.53
C CYS A 186 -37.54 31.45 -2.26
N THR A 187 -37.12 30.91 -1.12
CA THR A 187 -37.75 31.19 0.18
C THR A 187 -37.53 32.64 0.59
N GLU A 188 -36.32 33.17 0.37
CA GLU A 188 -36.00 34.57 0.63
C GLU A 188 -36.80 35.51 -0.27
N LEU A 189 -36.89 35.23 -1.58
CA LEU A 189 -37.75 35.98 -2.50
C LEU A 189 -39.23 35.92 -2.12
N TYR A 190 -39.71 34.76 -1.69
CA TYR A 190 -41.08 34.61 -1.21
C TYR A 190 -41.32 35.40 0.08
N TYR A 191 -40.34 35.41 0.99
CA TYR A 191 -40.39 36.17 2.24
C TYR A 191 -40.43 37.68 1.99
N ILE A 192 -39.60 38.18 1.06
CA ILE A 192 -39.59 39.60 0.66
C ILE A 192 -40.91 39.98 -0.02
N ARG A 193 -41.42 39.13 -0.92
CA ARG A 193 -42.72 39.34 -1.57
C ARG A 193 -43.89 39.36 -0.57
N SER A 194 -43.84 38.51 0.45
CA SER A 194 -44.82 38.45 1.54
C SER A 194 -44.83 39.73 2.40
N ARG A 195 -43.67 40.39 2.55
CA ARG A 195 -43.53 41.68 3.24
C ARG A 195 -43.84 42.91 2.39
N GLY A 196 -44.06 42.76 1.08
CA GLY A 196 -44.47 43.85 0.19
C GLY A 196 -43.36 44.86 -0.14
N GLU A 197 -42.09 44.48 -0.04
CA GLU A 197 -40.94 45.32 -0.41
C GLU A 197 -40.49 45.14 -1.88
N LEU A 198 -41.40 44.67 -2.74
CA LEU A 198 -41.18 44.42 -4.17
C LEU A 198 -42.28 45.05 -5.02
#